data_AF-A0A2W1N6M0-F1
#
_entry.id   AF-A0A2W1N6M0-F1
#
_cell.length_a   1.000
_cell.length_b   1.000
_cell.length_c   1.000
_cell.angle_alpha   90.00
_cell.angle_beta   90.00
_cell.angle_gamma   90.00
#
_symmetry.space_group_name_H-M   'P 1'
#
loop_
_entity.id
_entity.type
_entity.pdbx_description
1 polymer ?
#
loop_
_entity_poly.entity_id
_entity_poly.type
_entity_poly.pdbx_seq_one_letter_code
_entity_poly.pdbx_strand_id
1 'polypeptide(L)'
;MVFDLLKPTLYVRVYRNRMLIRELQAQREQDVHASFSTERLLVGQFNEARVALRQAIKLMLRGKWMSMAPTILVQPMEMTEGGLSQVEERIFHELGAGVGGRRVRVHIGDELNDEAVRRQLGGR
;
A
#
# COMPACT_ATOMS: atom_id res chain seq x y z
N MET A 1 -0.92 -11.29 -25.04
CA MET A 1 -0.93 -11.01 -23.58
C MET A 1 -0.93 -9.50 -23.38
N VAL A 2 -2.11 -8.83 -23.34
CA VAL A 2 -2.19 -7.34 -23.38
C VAL A 2 -3.23 -6.77 -22.38
N PHE A 3 -3.61 -7.51 -21.32
CA PHE A 3 -4.68 -7.07 -20.41
C PHE A 3 -4.24 -6.49 -19.06
N ASP A 4 -2.94 -6.49 -18.74
CA ASP A 4 -2.48 -6.00 -17.42
C ASP A 4 -2.26 -4.48 -17.36
N LEU A 5 -2.32 -3.77 -18.49
CA LEU A 5 -2.10 -2.32 -18.55
C LEU A 5 -3.28 -1.48 -18.01
N LEU A 6 -4.43 -2.09 -17.73
CA LEU A 6 -5.66 -1.38 -17.35
C LEU A 6 -5.95 -1.36 -15.85
N LYS A 7 -5.29 -2.22 -15.04
CA LYS A 7 -5.60 -2.33 -13.61
C LYS A 7 -4.81 -1.29 -12.80
N PRO A 8 -5.44 -0.58 -11.85
CA PRO A 8 -4.73 0.37 -11.02
C PRO A 8 -3.61 -0.31 -10.22
N THR A 9 -2.44 0.32 -10.22
CA THR A 9 -1.28 -0.07 -9.42
C THR A 9 -1.02 1.00 -8.38
N LEU A 10 -1.05 0.59 -7.12
CA LEU A 10 -0.90 1.48 -5.98
C LEU A 10 0.39 1.17 -5.24
N TYR A 11 1.17 2.20 -4.98
CA TYR A 11 2.34 2.15 -4.13
C TYR A 11 2.02 2.89 -2.84
N VAL A 12 2.01 2.18 -1.72
CA VAL A 12 1.63 2.67 -0.40
C VAL A 12 2.86 2.69 0.48
N ARG A 13 3.38 3.89 0.72
CA ARG A 13 4.47 4.12 1.68
C ARG A 13 3.86 4.43 3.04
N VAL A 14 4.23 3.66 4.06
CA VAL A 14 3.68 3.78 5.41
C VAL A 14 4.75 4.39 6.31
N TYR A 15 4.38 5.49 6.96
CA TYR A 15 5.15 6.23 7.95
C TYR A 15 4.38 6.22 9.27
N ARG A 16 4.95 6.77 10.35
CA ARG A 16 4.19 6.90 11.60
C ARG A 16 2.98 7.80 11.40
N ASN A 17 1.78 7.24 11.64
CA ASN A 17 0.49 7.92 11.52
C ASN A 17 0.23 8.61 10.15
N ARG A 18 0.94 8.18 9.10
CA ARG A 18 0.86 8.77 7.76
C ARG A 18 1.04 7.72 6.67
N MET A 19 0.30 7.84 5.58
CA MET A 19 0.45 7.02 4.38
C MET A 19 0.51 7.89 3.13
N LEU A 20 1.53 7.68 2.30
CA LEU A 20 1.61 8.25 0.96
C LEU A 20 1.19 7.19 -0.06
N ILE A 21 0.11 7.48 -0.79
CA ILE A 21 -0.50 6.53 -1.73
C ILE A 21 -0.35 7.08 -3.14
N ARG A 22 0.50 6.44 -3.93
CA ARG A 22 0.77 6.81 -5.32
C ARG A 22 0.07 5.85 -6.27
N GLU A 23 -0.68 6.39 -7.23
CA GLU A 23 -1.22 5.62 -8.34
C GLU A 23 -0.36 5.81 -9.58
N LEU A 24 0.29 4.73 -10.01
CA LEU A 24 1.32 4.79 -11.05
C LEU A 24 0.77 5.15 -12.43
N GLN A 25 -0.47 4.80 -12.74
CA GLN A 25 -1.08 5.10 -14.05
C GLN A 25 -1.47 6.57 -14.17
N ALA A 26 -2.10 7.11 -13.12
CA ALA A 26 -2.59 8.49 -13.10
C ALA A 26 -1.56 9.49 -12.57
N GLN A 27 -0.38 9.02 -12.12
CA GLN A 27 0.71 9.84 -11.58
C GLN A 27 0.24 10.79 -10.47
N ARG A 28 -0.77 10.37 -9.70
CA ARG A 28 -1.34 11.12 -8.60
C ARG A 28 -0.96 10.50 -7.27
N GLU A 29 -0.90 11.34 -6.26
CA GLU A 29 -0.53 10.95 -4.92
C GLU A 29 -1.54 11.51 -3.92
N GLN A 30 -1.81 10.74 -2.86
CA GLN A 30 -2.57 11.18 -1.71
C GLN A 30 -1.71 11.06 -0.47
N ASP A 31 -1.76 12.09 0.36
CA ASP A 31 -1.13 12.13 1.67
C ASP A 31 -2.21 12.02 2.75
N VAL A 32 -2.16 10.96 3.55
CA VAL A 32 -3.24 10.58 4.46
C VAL A 32 -2.67 10.45 5.86
N HIS A 33 -3.29 11.13 6.81
CA HIS A 33 -2.92 11.06 8.22
C HIS A 33 -4.01 10.38 9.04
N ALA A 34 -3.61 9.49 9.96
CA ALA A 34 -4.50 8.82 10.91
C ALA A 34 -3.71 8.24 12.08
N SER A 35 -4.33 8.14 13.25
CA SER A 35 -3.68 7.63 14.48
C SER A 35 -3.66 6.10 14.50
N PHE A 36 -2.70 5.49 13.82
CA PHE A 36 -2.59 4.03 13.71
C PHE A 36 -1.29 3.41 14.20
N SER A 37 -0.25 4.20 14.47
CA SER A 37 1.02 3.70 14.97
C SER A 37 1.02 3.65 16.50
N THR A 38 1.84 2.76 17.07
CA THR A 38 2.16 2.74 18.51
C THR A 38 3.65 3.03 18.70
N GLU A 39 4.16 2.87 19.91
CA GLU A 39 5.60 2.92 20.17
C GLU A 39 6.35 1.74 19.56
N ARG A 40 5.70 0.57 19.43
CA ARG A 40 6.35 -0.69 19.01
C ARG A 40 5.99 -1.13 17.60
N LEU A 41 4.87 -0.66 17.05
CA LEU A 41 4.38 -1.08 15.74
C LEU A 41 4.07 0.13 14.87
N LEU A 42 4.58 0.11 13.64
CA LEU A 42 4.23 1.12 12.63
C LEU A 42 2.73 1.11 12.34
N VAL A 43 2.10 -0.08 12.37
CA VAL A 43 0.65 -0.26 12.30
C VAL A 43 0.20 -1.06 13.52
N GLY A 44 -0.10 -0.35 14.61
CA GLY A 44 -0.63 -0.95 15.84
C GLY A 44 -2.15 -0.87 15.99
N GLN A 45 -2.81 0.12 15.36
CA GLN A 45 -4.27 0.19 15.23
C GLN A 45 -4.67 -0.15 13.80
N PHE A 46 -4.78 -1.46 13.53
CA PHE A 46 -5.03 -1.96 12.18
C PHE A 46 -6.29 -1.38 11.52
N ASN A 47 -7.38 -1.29 12.28
CA ASN A 47 -8.64 -0.78 11.74
C ASN A 47 -8.55 0.69 11.31
N GLU A 48 -7.87 1.54 12.08
CA GLU A 48 -7.67 2.95 11.74
C GLU A 48 -6.85 3.10 10.45
N ALA A 49 -5.73 2.36 10.33
CA ALA A 49 -4.94 2.34 9.11
C ALA A 49 -5.77 1.86 7.91
N ARG A 50 -6.52 0.77 8.05
CA ARG A 50 -7.34 0.20 6.98
C ARG A 50 -8.44 1.14 6.53
N VAL A 51 -9.14 1.79 7.47
CA VAL A 51 -10.20 2.74 7.17
C VAL A 51 -9.65 3.94 6.42
N ALA A 52 -8.55 4.53 6.91
CA ALA A 52 -7.89 5.65 6.25
C ALA A 52 -7.43 5.30 4.83
N LEU A 53 -6.74 4.16 4.66
CA LEU A 53 -6.29 3.68 3.35
C LEU A 53 -7.46 3.44 2.40
N ARG A 54 -8.53 2.79 2.87
CA ARG A 54 -9.71 2.49 2.05
C ARG A 54 -10.39 3.76 1.57
N GLN A 55 -10.55 4.76 2.44
CA GLN A 55 -11.16 6.04 2.07
C GLN A 55 -10.33 6.75 1.00
N ALA A 56 -9.02 6.83 1.20
CA ALA A 56 -8.11 7.48 0.27
C ALA A 56 -8.12 6.81 -1.12
N ILE A 57 -7.99 5.48 -1.17
CA ILE A 57 -8.01 4.77 -2.45
C ILE A 57 -9.40 4.91 -3.12
N LYS A 58 -10.52 4.98 -2.36
CA LYS A 58 -11.87 5.19 -2.91
C LYS A 58 -11.99 6.56 -3.58
N LEU A 59 -11.41 7.58 -2.95
CA LEU A 59 -11.35 8.94 -3.47
C LEU A 59 -10.42 9.05 -4.68
N MET A 60 -9.34 8.28 -4.75
CA MET A 60 -8.46 8.23 -5.91
C MET A 60 -9.15 7.55 -7.09
N LEU A 61 -9.66 6.33 -6.90
CA LEU A 61 -10.14 5.46 -7.98
C LEU A 61 -11.60 5.70 -8.39
N ARG A 62 -12.21 6.86 -8.08
CA ARG A 62 -13.63 7.22 -8.34
C ARG A 62 -14.26 6.45 -9.52
N GLY A 63 -15.28 5.64 -9.26
CA GLY A 63 -16.01 4.84 -10.27
C GLY A 63 -15.28 3.58 -10.78
N LYS A 64 -13.94 3.55 -10.78
CA LYS A 64 -13.12 2.39 -11.17
C LYS A 64 -12.84 1.40 -10.04
N TRP A 65 -12.99 1.83 -8.78
CA TRP A 65 -12.84 0.95 -7.61
C TRP A 65 -13.72 -0.30 -7.70
N MET A 66 -14.98 -0.16 -8.13
CA MET A 66 -15.91 -1.29 -8.22
C MET A 66 -15.66 -2.20 -9.42
N SER A 67 -15.00 -1.70 -10.47
CA SER A 67 -14.77 -2.47 -11.70
C SER A 67 -13.40 -3.14 -11.74
N MET A 68 -12.40 -2.66 -10.98
CA MET A 68 -11.04 -3.19 -11.03
C MET A 68 -10.35 -3.20 -9.66
N ALA A 69 -10.16 -4.40 -9.09
CA ALA A 69 -9.37 -4.59 -7.88
C ALA A 69 -7.89 -4.23 -8.13
N PRO A 70 -7.30 -3.29 -7.35
CA PRO A 70 -5.94 -2.82 -7.58
C PRO A 70 -4.88 -3.86 -7.22
N THR A 71 -3.69 -3.72 -7.79
CA THR A 71 -2.48 -4.36 -7.28
C THR A 71 -1.74 -3.37 -6.39
N ILE A 72 -1.33 -3.81 -5.20
CA ILE A 72 -0.79 -2.92 -4.15
C ILE A 72 0.61 -3.39 -3.76
N LEU A 73 1.57 -2.48 -3.78
CA LEU A 73 2.86 -2.65 -3.09
C LEU A 73 2.83 -1.78 -1.83
N VAL A 74 3.00 -2.41 -0.67
CA VAL A 74 3.12 -1.72 0.61
C VAL A 74 4.60 -1.67 1.00
N GLN A 75 5.09 -0.51 1.42
CA GLN A 75 6.44 -0.35 1.94
C GLN A 75 6.39 0.41 3.27
N PRO A 76 6.72 -0.23 4.39
CA PRO A 76 7.05 0.51 5.61
C PRO A 76 8.34 1.31 5.39
N MET A 77 8.28 2.59 5.74
CA MET A 77 9.38 3.55 5.56
C MET A 77 10.11 3.87 6.88
N GLU A 78 9.58 3.39 8.00
CA GLU A 78 10.08 3.61 9.35
C GLU A 78 9.86 2.33 10.18
N MET A 79 10.52 2.21 11.34
CA MET A 79 10.32 1.10 12.28
C MET A 79 10.54 -0.28 11.64
N THR A 80 11.62 -0.40 10.85
CA THR A 80 12.00 -1.63 10.12
C THR A 80 13.40 -2.11 10.52
N GLU A 81 13.93 -1.60 11.64
CA GLU A 81 15.25 -1.95 12.15
C GLU A 81 15.32 -3.44 12.48
N GLY A 82 16.28 -4.16 11.87
CA GLY A 82 16.37 -5.61 12.01
C GLY A 82 15.41 -6.41 11.12
N GLY A 83 14.68 -5.74 10.22
CA GLY A 83 13.67 -6.33 9.35
C GLY A 83 12.30 -6.43 10.02
N LEU A 84 11.32 -6.96 9.29
CA LEU A 84 9.99 -7.20 9.82
C LEU A 84 9.90 -8.60 10.45
N SER A 85 9.26 -8.69 11.60
CA SER A 85 8.74 -9.96 12.08
C SER A 85 7.61 -10.48 11.19
N GLN A 86 7.33 -11.78 11.26
CA GLN A 86 6.23 -12.39 10.49
C GLN A 86 4.86 -11.75 10.80
N VAL A 87 4.66 -11.28 12.03
CA VAL A 87 3.42 -10.60 12.44
C VAL A 87 3.31 -9.24 11.75
N GLU A 88 4.39 -8.47 11.70
CA GLU A 88 4.41 -7.17 11.03
C GLU A 88 4.23 -7.29 9.53
N GLU A 89 4.94 -8.23 8.89
CA GLU A 89 4.77 -8.51 7.47
C GLU A 89 3.31 -8.88 7.16
N ARG A 90 2.69 -9.73 8.00
CA ARG A 90 1.28 -10.09 7.85
C ARG A 90 0.37 -8.87 7.98
N ILE A 91 0.63 -7.96 8.92
CA ILE A 91 -0.15 -6.74 9.09
C ILE A 91 -0.14 -5.89 7.81
N PHE A 92 1.01 -5.67 7.18
CA PHE A 92 1.09 -4.90 5.93
C PHE A 92 0.40 -5.60 4.76
N HIS A 93 0.54 -6.92 4.66
CA HIS A 93 -0.15 -7.70 3.64
C HIS A 93 -1.68 -7.61 3.83
N GLU A 94 -2.17 -7.79 5.05
CA GLU A 94 -3.60 -7.68 5.40
C GLU A 94 -4.13 -6.25 5.22
N LEU A 95 -3.30 -5.23 5.42
CA LEU A 95 -3.70 -3.85 5.20
C LEU A 95 -4.06 -3.61 3.73
N GLY A 96 -3.24 -4.09 2.79
CA GLY A 96 -3.52 -4.05 1.36
C GLY A 96 -4.69 -4.94 0.95
N ALA A 97 -4.79 -6.16 1.51
CA ALA A 97 -5.84 -7.11 1.16
C ALA A 97 -7.21 -6.63 1.70
N GLY A 98 -7.24 -6.10 2.92
CA GLY A 98 -8.42 -5.60 3.63
C GLY A 98 -9.06 -4.35 3.00
N VAL A 99 -8.37 -3.71 2.04
CA VAL A 99 -8.91 -2.65 1.19
C VAL A 99 -9.27 -3.11 -0.23
N GLY A 100 -9.28 -4.43 -0.49
CA GLY A 100 -9.67 -5.00 -1.78
C GLY A 100 -8.53 -5.13 -2.79
N GLY A 101 -7.27 -5.08 -2.34
CA GLY A 101 -6.12 -5.38 -3.19
C GLY A 101 -6.18 -6.83 -3.70
N ARG A 102 -6.12 -7.00 -5.02
CA ARG A 102 -6.12 -8.33 -5.67
C ARG A 102 -4.81 -9.08 -5.46
N ARG A 103 -3.72 -8.33 -5.46
CA ARG A 103 -2.36 -8.81 -5.21
C ARG A 103 -1.71 -7.77 -4.32
N VAL A 104 -1.14 -8.22 -3.22
CA VAL A 104 -0.43 -7.39 -2.27
C VAL A 104 0.98 -7.93 -2.15
N ARG A 105 1.97 -7.05 -2.20
CA ARG A 105 3.36 -7.36 -1.85
C ARG A 105 3.84 -6.37 -0.82
N VAL A 106 4.77 -6.81 0.02
CA VAL A 106 5.47 -5.97 0.99
C VAL A 106 6.92 -5.86 0.53
N HIS A 107 7.44 -4.64 0.50
CA HIS A 107 8.86 -4.37 0.20
C HIS A 107 9.51 -3.69 1.40
N ILE A 108 10.77 -4.02 1.67
CA ILE A 108 11.59 -3.40 2.72
C ILE A 108 12.89 -2.93 2.07
N GLY A 109 13.39 -1.77 2.49
CA GLY A 109 14.63 -1.18 2.01
C GLY A 109 14.39 0.19 1.39
N ASP A 110 15.20 0.51 0.38
CA ASP A 110 15.17 1.83 -0.25
C ASP A 110 13.82 2.14 -0.91
N GLU A 111 13.47 3.42 -0.92
CA GLU A 111 12.29 3.92 -1.60
C GLU A 111 12.36 3.58 -3.10
N LEU A 112 11.24 3.11 -3.64
CA LEU A 112 11.16 2.65 -5.02
C LEU A 112 10.58 3.73 -5.92
N ASN A 113 11.17 3.89 -7.11
CA ASN A 113 10.53 4.62 -8.20
C ASN A 113 9.45 3.76 -8.88
N ASP A 114 8.65 4.39 -9.74
CA ASP A 114 7.51 3.73 -10.41
C ASP A 114 7.91 2.53 -11.27
N GLU A 115 9.13 2.48 -11.81
CA GLU A 115 9.62 1.35 -12.58
C GLU A 115 9.95 0.16 -11.66
N ALA A 116 10.66 0.42 -10.57
CA ALA A 116 11.02 -0.59 -9.59
C ALA A 116 9.79 -1.20 -8.90
N VAL A 117 8.76 -0.38 -8.62
CA VAL A 117 7.45 -0.86 -8.12
C VAL A 117 6.82 -1.84 -9.12
N ARG A 118 6.80 -1.51 -10.42
CA ARG A 118 6.24 -2.42 -11.45
C ARG A 118 7.02 -3.73 -11.51
N ARG A 119 8.35 -3.68 -11.39
CA ARG A 119 9.22 -4.86 -11.39
C ARG A 119 8.93 -5.79 -10.19
N GLN A 120 8.82 -5.20 -9.00
CA GLN A 120 8.45 -5.89 -7.75
C GLN A 120 7.11 -6.63 -7.86
N LEU A 121 6.11 -5.99 -8.47
CA LEU A 121 4.76 -6.56 -8.65
C LEU A 121 4.62 -7.53 -9.83
N GLY A 122 5.54 -7.45 -10.80
CA GLY A 122 5.58 -8.29 -12.01
C GLY A 122 6.33 -9.62 -11.84
N GLY A 123 7.12 -9.78 -10.78
CA GLY A 123 7.73 -11.06 -10.43
C GLY A 123 6.64 -12.11 -10.20
N ARG A 124 6.75 -13.27 -10.86
CA ARG A 124 5.86 -14.42 -10.65
C ARG A 124 6.14 -15.05 -9.30
#